data_AF-A0A1C6K1A1-F1
#
_entry.id   AF-A0A1C6K1A1-F1
#
_cell.length_a   1.000
_cell.length_b   1.000
_cell.length_c   1.000
_cell.angle_alpha   90.00
_cell.angle_beta   90.00
_cell.angle_gamma   90.00
#
_symmetry.space_group_name_H-M   'P 1'
#
loop_
_entity.id
_entity.type
_entity.pdbx_description
1 polymer ?
#
loop_
_entity_poly.entity_id
_entity_poly.type
_entity_poly.pdbx_seq_one_letter_code
_entity_poly.pdbx_strand_id
1 'polypeptide(L)' 'MSIGRIIKENYPKSYEKLNKIRSENKKEKLTEKDIKELMHHSSYRRGSRGAIKQVR' A
#
# COMPACT_ATOMS: atom_id res chain seq x y z
N MET A 1 6.48 6.31 -27.72
CA MET A 1 6.04 7.43 -26.86
C MET A 1 5.29 6.84 -25.67
N SER A 2 5.60 7.19 -24.42
CA SER A 2 4.90 6.61 -23.26
C SER A 2 3.63 7.38 -22.95
N ILE A 3 2.58 6.68 -22.48
CA ILE A 3 1.30 7.30 -22.10
C ILE A 3 1.48 8.42 -21.07
N GLY A 4 2.44 8.26 -20.15
CA GLY A 4 2.77 9.28 -19.15
C GLY A 4 3.34 10.56 -19.76
N ARG A 5 4.13 10.48 -20.84
CA ARG A 5 4.62 11.68 -21.56
C ARG A 5 3.48 12.37 -22.31
N ILE A 6 2.61 11.60 -22.96
CA ILE A 6 1.42 12.11 -23.66
C ILE A 6 0.50 12.89 -22.70
N ILE A 7 0.23 12.35 -21.51
CA ILE A 7 -0.62 13.00 -20.51
C ILE A 7 0.06 14.25 -19.93
N LYS A 8 1.38 14.20 -19.71
CA LYS A 8 2.14 15.36 -19.23
C LYS A 8 2.11 16.54 -20.22
N GLU A 9 2.21 16.24 -21.51
CA GLU A 9 2.23 17.25 -22.58
C GLU A 9 0.82 17.80 -22.90
N ASN A 10 -0.17 16.93 -23.04
CA ASN A 10 -1.52 17.34 -23.44
C ASN A 10 -2.43 17.77 -22.27
N TYR A 11 -2.19 17.24 -21.06
CA TYR A 11 -3.05 17.46 -19.89
C TYR A 11 -2.23 17.71 -18.60
N PRO A 12 -1.45 18.80 -18.53
CA PRO A 12 -0.51 19.06 -17.44
C PRO A 12 -1.18 19.14 -16.05
N LYS A 13 -2.34 19.77 -15.95
CA LYS A 13 -3.11 19.86 -14.68
C LYS A 13 -3.53 18.49 -14.14
N SER A 14 -3.97 17.60 -15.05
CA SER A 14 -4.37 16.24 -14.69
C SER A 14 -3.15 15.40 -14.29
N TYR A 15 -2.04 15.57 -14.99
CA TYR A 15 -0.76 14.93 -14.66
C TYR A 15 -0.29 15.31 -13.24
N GLU A 16 -0.32 16.59 -12.89
CA GLU A 16 0.06 17.07 -11.55
C GLU A 16 -0.84 16.49 -10.45
N LYS A 17 -2.17 16.46 -10.67
CA LYS A 17 -3.11 15.85 -9.73
C LYS A 17 -2.82 14.36 -9.51
N LEU A 18 -2.59 13.60 -10.58
CA LEU A 18 -2.23 12.19 -10.51
C LEU A 18 -0.90 11.96 -9.79
N ASN A 19 0.09 12.82 -10.05
CA ASN A 19 1.40 12.71 -9.40
C ASN A 19 1.33 13.05 -7.91
N LYS A 20 0.49 14.03 -7.53
CA LYS A 20 0.22 14.38 -6.12
C LYS A 20 -0.43 13.20 -5.37
N ILE A 21 -1.49 12.61 -5.94
CA ILE A 21 -2.14 11.40 -5.39
C ILE A 21 -1.14 10.25 -5.23
N ARG A 22 -0.30 10.02 -6.24
CA ARG A 22 0.75 8.98 -6.18
C ARG A 22 1.79 9.26 -5.09
N SER A 23 2.13 10.52 -4.85
CA SER A 23 3.09 10.93 -3.83
C SER A 23 2.50 10.81 -2.41
N GLU A 24 1.23 11.16 -2.24
CA GLU A 24 0.48 11.01 -0.98
C GLU A 24 0.32 9.53 -0.65
N ASN A 25 -0.10 8.70 -1.61
CA ASN A 25 -0.25 7.24 -1.46
C ASN A 25 1.09 6.48 -1.37
N LYS A 26 2.23 7.15 -1.59
CA LYS A 26 3.57 6.55 -1.46
C LYS A 26 4.04 6.41 -0.01
N LYS A 27 3.35 7.07 0.93
CA LYS A 27 3.48 6.86 2.37
C LYS A 27 2.18 6.16 2.75
N GLU A 28 2.15 4.85 2.91
CA GLU A 28 2.74 4.20 4.08
C GLU A 28 3.67 3.06 3.66
N LYS A 29 4.96 3.18 3.99
CA LYS A 29 5.73 1.97 4.25
C LYS A 29 5.13 1.40 5.52
N LEU A 30 4.15 0.50 5.38
CA LEU A 30 3.58 -0.23 6.51
C LEU A 30 4.74 -0.77 7.33
N THR A 31 4.79 -0.37 8.59
CA THR A 31 5.77 -0.90 9.52
C THR A 31 5.45 -2.38 9.77
N GLU A 32 6.41 -3.14 10.30
CA GLU A 32 6.15 -4.52 10.69
C GLU A 32 4.95 -4.63 11.66
N LYS A 33 4.75 -3.59 12.49
CA LYS A 33 3.61 -3.49 13.40
C LYS A 33 2.30 -3.35 12.63
N ASP A 34 2.23 -2.45 11.65
CA ASP A 34 1.02 -2.23 10.85
C ASP A 34 0.64 -3.48 10.04
N ILE A 35 1.65 -4.18 9.49
CA ILE A 35 1.43 -5.47 8.81
C ILE A 35 0.92 -6.52 9.81
N LYS A 36 1.50 -6.60 11.01
CA LYS A 36 1.03 -7.53 12.06
C LYS A 36 -0.40 -7.24 12.49
N GLU A 37 -0.78 -5.97 12.58
CA GLU A 37 -2.11 -5.52 12.95
C GLU A 37 -3.14 -5.84 11.85
N LEU A 38 -2.81 -5.60 10.58
CA LEU A 38 -3.65 -6.00 9.44
C LEU A 38 -3.81 -7.52 9.33
N MET A 39 -2.80 -8.28 9.74
CA MET A 39 -2.86 -9.75 9.79
C MET A 39 -3.44 -10.29 11.10
N HIS A 40 -3.80 -9.41 12.05
CA HIS A 40 -4.42 -9.80 13.30
C HIS A 40 -5.89 -10.13 13.07
N HIS A 41 -6.28 -11.33 13.45
CA HIS A 41 -7.68 -11.77 13.41
C HIS A 41 -7.94 -12.56 14.69
N SER A 42 -9.05 -12.31 15.39
CA SER A 42 -9.37 -12.96 16.67
C SER A 42 -9.32 -14.49 16.62
N SER A 43 -9.78 -15.06 15.50
CA SER A 43 -9.72 -16.50 15.19
C SER A 43 -8.34 -17.06 14.85
N TYR A 44 -7.29 -16.25 14.69
CA TYR A 44 -5.96 -16.72 14.28
C TYR A 44 -4.83 -16.06 15.10
N ARG A 45 -3.86 -16.87 15.54
CA ARG A 45 -2.66 -16.41 16.24
C ARG A 45 -1.39 -16.87 15.55
N ARG A 46 -0.29 -16.13 15.69
CA ARG A 46 1.04 -16.60 15.27
C ARG A 46 1.70 -17.42 16.39
N GLY A 47 2.23 -18.58 16.04
CA GLY A 47 3.03 -19.40 16.94
C GLY A 47 4.45 -18.84 17.13
N SER A 48 5.22 -19.43 18.04
CA SER A 48 6.60 -19.01 18.35
C SER A 48 7.56 -19.01 17.15
N ARG A 49 7.25 -19.77 16.09
CA ARG A 49 8.00 -19.81 14.82
C ARG A 49 7.34 -19.01 13.67
N GLY A 50 6.38 -18.14 13.98
CA GLY A 50 5.71 -17.29 12.98
C GLY A 50 4.57 -17.94 12.17
N ALA A 51 4.39 -19.26 12.27
CA ALA A 51 3.29 -19.99 11.65
C ALA A 51 1.92 -19.51 12.17
N ILE A 52 0.97 -19.28 11.27
CA ILE A 52 -0.41 -18.90 11.61
C ILE A 52 -1.17 -20.16 12.06
N LYS A 53 -1.87 -20.07 13.20
CA LYS A 53 -2.68 -21.14 13.78
C LYS A 53 -4.07 -20.61 14.10
N GLN A 54 -5.09 -21.41 13.84
CA GLN A 54 -6.45 -21.09 14.28
C GLN A 54 -6.54 -21.20 15.81
N VAL A 55 -7.16 -20.21 16.43
CA VAL A 55 -7.56 -20.24 17.84
C VAL A 55 -8.84 -21.06 17.92
N ARG A 56 -8.85 -22.07 18.80
CA ARG A 56 -9.99 -22.97 18.99
C ARG A 56 -11.04 -22.33 19.90
#